data_AF-A0A1X0BA40-F1
#
_entry.id   AF-A0A1X0BA40-F1
#
_cell.length_a   1.000
_cell.length_b   1.000
_cell.length_c   1.000
_cell.angle_alpha   90.00
_cell.angle_beta   90.00
_cell.angle_gamma   90.00
#
_symmetry.space_group_name_H-M   'P 1'
#
loop_
_entity.id
_entity.type
_entity.pdbx_description
1 polymer ?
#
loop_
_entity_poly.entity_id
_entity_poly.type
_entity_poly.pdbx_seq_one_letter_code
_entity_poly.pdbx_strand_id
1 'polypeptide(L)' 'MRIAVIGDVGGHALALRDELTRLGAHPDGSLPEDLLVIQVGDLIHRGPDSAQVLDLVEHYLRT' A
#
# COMPACT_ATOMS: atom_id res chain seq x y z
N MET A 1 -4.81 -11.62 -14.21
CA MET A 1 -5.35 -10.94 -13.02
C MET A 1 -4.72 -11.56 -11.78
N ARG A 2 -3.87 -10.80 -11.10
CA ARG A 2 -3.15 -11.12 -9.87
C ARG A 2 -3.88 -10.44 -8.72
N ILE A 3 -3.96 -11.11 -7.58
CA ILE A 3 -4.54 -10.55 -6.36
C ILE A 3 -3.47 -10.60 -5.29
N ALA A 4 -3.15 -9.46 -4.71
CA ALA A 4 -2.27 -9.34 -3.56
C ALA A 4 -3.11 -8.93 -2.35
N VAL A 5 -3.03 -9.73 -1.27
CA VAL A 5 -3.69 -9.43 0.00
C VAL A 5 -2.63 -8.97 0.98
N ILE A 6 -2.69 -7.71 1.40
CA ILE A 6 -1.72 -7.11 2.33
C ILE A 6 -2.35 -7.06 3.71
N GLY A 7 -1.66 -7.64 4.69
CA GLY A 7 -2.06 -7.66 6.09
C GLY A 7 -1.87 -6.31 6.80
N ASP A 8 -1.58 -6.40 8.10
CA ASP A 8 -1.25 -5.24 8.93
C ASP A 8 -0.02 -4.49 8.39
N VAL A 9 -0.15 -3.16 8.28
CA VAL A 9 0.93 -2.23 7.93
C VAL A 9 1.41 -1.49 9.17
N GLY A 10 0.51 -1.18 10.10
CA GLY A 10 0.82 -0.62 11.41
C GLY A 10 1.76 0.57 11.34
N GLY A 11 1.49 1.59 10.53
CA GLY A 11 2.30 2.80 10.46
C GLY A 11 3.69 2.66 9.79
N HIS A 12 3.95 1.56 9.07
CA HIS A 12 5.21 1.34 8.35
C HIS A 12 5.11 1.66 6.85
N ALA A 13 5.03 2.94 6.50
CA ALA A 13 4.82 3.40 5.12
C ALA A 13 5.92 2.97 4.14
N LEU A 14 7.19 2.94 4.57
CA LEU A 14 8.30 2.47 3.72
C LEU A 14 8.15 0.98 3.36
N ALA A 15 7.79 0.14 4.34
CA ALA A 15 7.59 -1.28 4.08
C ALA A 15 6.42 -1.52 3.12
N LEU A 16 5.32 -0.77 3.28
CA LEU A 16 4.19 -0.82 2.35
C LEU A 16 4.60 -0.37 0.95
N ARG A 17 5.36 0.73 0.82
CA ARG A 17 5.87 1.21 -0.48
C ARG A 17 6.77 0.18 -1.14
N ASP A 18 7.72 -0.38 -0.41
CA ASP A 18 8.64 -1.39 -0.94
C ASP A 18 7.90 -2.64 -1.42
N GLU A 19 6.87 -3.07 -0.69
CA GLU A 19 6.03 -4.20 -1.11
C GLU A 19 5.22 -3.87 -2.37
N LEU A 20 4.60 -2.69 -2.44
CA LEU A 20 3.89 -2.25 -3.64
C LEU A 20 4.83 -2.18 -4.86
N THR A 21 6.05 -1.67 -4.68
CA THR A 21 7.08 -1.68 -5.73
C THR A 21 7.47 -3.10 -6.13
N ARG A 22 7.65 -4.02 -5.18
CA ARG A 22 7.91 -5.45 -5.47
C ARG A 22 6.78 -6.09 -6.28
N LEU A 23 5.51 -5.72 -6.01
CA LEU A 23 4.33 -6.22 -6.72
C LEU A 23 4.17 -5.60 -8.13
N GLY A 24 4.90 -4.52 -8.41
CA GLY A 24 4.97 -3.87 -9.72
C GLY A 24 4.26 -2.51 -9.80
N ALA A 25 3.94 -1.88 -8.66
CA ALA A 25 3.43 -0.51 -8.66
C ALA A 25 4.38 0.43 -9.40
N HIS A 26 3.80 1.32 -10.21
CA HIS A 26 4.54 2.25 -11.04
C HIS A 26 5.08 3.44 -10.22
N PRO A 27 6.16 4.11 -10.66
CA PRO A 27 6.73 5.25 -9.95
C PRO A 27 5.77 6.44 -9.76
N ASP A 28 4.74 6.54 -10.60
CA ASP A 28 3.67 7.54 -10.50
C ASP A 28 2.58 7.18 -9.47
N GLY A 29 2.70 6.03 -8.82
CA GLY A 29 1.74 5.54 -7.84
C GLY A 29 0.48 4.95 -8.47
N SER A 30 0.52 4.50 -9.71
CA SER A 30 -0.52 3.64 -10.30
C SER A 30 -0.17 2.15 -10.15
N LEU A 31 -1.19 1.29 -10.15
CA LEU A 31 -1.03 -0.16 -10.17
C LEU A 31 -1.11 -0.69 -11.62
N PRO A 32 -0.41 -1.79 -11.95
CA PRO A 32 -0.61 -2.49 -13.21
C PRO A 32 -2.08 -2.92 -13.38
N GLU A 33 -2.61 -2.84 -14.60
CA GLU A 33 -4.01 -3.21 -14.90
C GLU A 33 -4.38 -4.64 -14.49
N ASP A 34 -3.39 -5.53 -14.41
CA ASP A 34 -3.58 -6.92 -14.04
C ASP A 34 -3.44 -7.18 -12.53
N LEU A 35 -3.24 -6.16 -11.69
CA LEU A 35 -3.03 -6.28 -10.25
C LEU A 35 -4.16 -5.64 -9.44
N LEU A 36 -4.82 -6.44 -8.60
CA LEU A 36 -5.70 -5.96 -7.54
C LEU A 36 -5.01 -6.11 -6.18
N VAL A 37 -4.88 -5.01 -5.45
CA VAL A 37 -4.39 -5.00 -4.07
C VAL A 37 -5.57 -4.88 -3.11
N ILE A 38 -5.66 -5.80 -2.15
CA ILE A 38 -6.66 -5.79 -1.08
C ILE A 38 -5.91 -5.64 0.23
N GLN A 39 -6.04 -4.48 0.88
CA GLN A 39 -5.49 -4.29 2.22
C GLN A 39 -6.52 -4.76 3.26
N VAL A 40 -6.07 -5.64 4.15
CA VAL A 40 -6.86 -6.23 5.24
C VAL A 40 -6.06 -6.13 6.53
N GLY A 41 -6.56 -5.37 7.50
CA GLY A 41 -5.89 -5.20 8.79
C GLY A 41 -5.45 -3.77 9.04
N ASP A 42 -4.61 -3.58 10.05
CA ASP A 42 -4.35 -2.27 10.61
C ASP A 42 -3.38 -1.45 9.75
N LEU A 43 -3.84 -0.31 9.24
CA LEU A 43 -2.98 0.67 8.55
C LEU A 43 -2.15 1.50 9.54
N ILE A 44 -2.73 1.77 10.71
CA ILE A 44 -2.20 2.71 11.70
C ILE A 44 -1.65 1.96 12.93
N HIS A 45 -0.99 2.70 13.83
CA HIS A 45 -0.52 2.24 15.14
C HIS A 45 0.82 1.46 15.14
N ARG A 46 1.59 1.56 16.23
CA ARG A 46 2.92 0.93 16.49
C ARG A 46 4.08 1.41 15.62
N GLY A 47 3.89 1.64 14.33
CA GLY A 47 4.93 2.08 13.42
C GLY A 47 5.27 3.57 13.55
N PRO A 48 6.37 3.99 12.91
CA PRO A 48 6.93 5.32 13.09
C PRO A 48 6.09 6.44 12.49
N ASP A 49 5.25 6.16 11.49
CA ASP A 49 4.50 7.20 10.78
C ASP A 49 3.19 6.66 10.19
N SER A 50 2.11 6.78 10.97
CA SER A 50 0.77 6.40 10.50
C SER A 50 0.19 7.39 9.49
N ALA A 51 0.55 8.68 9.55
CA ALA A 51 0.04 9.67 8.61
C ALA A 51 0.53 9.37 7.20
N GLN A 52 1.82 9.08 7.04
CA GLN A 52 2.40 8.73 5.76
C GLN A 52 1.82 7.44 5.16
N VAL A 53 1.39 6.47 5.99
CA VAL A 53 0.68 5.28 5.49
C VAL A 53 -0.68 5.68 4.90
N LEU A 54 -1.43 6.53 5.60
CA LEU A 54 -2.74 6.98 5.13
C LEU A 54 -2.62 7.80 3.85
N ASP A 55 -1.65 8.71 3.77
CA ASP A 55 -1.39 9.49 2.55
C ASP A 55 -1.09 8.58 1.35
N LEU A 56 -0.29 7.52 1.57
CA LEU A 56 0.04 6.56 0.53
C LEU A 56 -1.20 5.78 0.06
N VAL A 57 -2.02 5.28 0.98
CA VAL A 57 -3.23 4.52 0.64
C VAL A 57 -4.28 5.42 -0.01
N GLU A 58 -4.45 6.65 0.49
CA GLU A 58 -5.37 7.63 -0.06
C GLU A 58 -5.08 7.93 -1.54
N HIS A 59 -3.80 8.04 -1.90
CA HIS A 59 -3.38 8.22 -3.30
C HIS A 59 -3.98 7.15 -4.22
N TYR A 60 -3.88 5.87 -3.84
CA TYR A 60 -4.40 4.75 -4.63
C TYR A 60 -5.93 4.64 -4.65
N LEU A 61 -6.63 5.19 -3.65
CA LEU A 61 -8.09 5.14 -3.59
C LEU A 61 -8.77 6.28 -4.36
N ARG A 62 -8.02 7.34 -4.71
CA ARG A 62 -8.53 8.51 -5.43
C ARG A 62 -8.32 8.44 -6.95
N THR A 63 -7.45 7.54 -7.41
CA THR A 63 -7.20 7.22 -8.82
C THR A 63 -8.20 6.21 -9.35
#